data_AF-A0AAD6CPM7-F1
#
_entry.id   AF-A0AAD6CPM7-F1
#
_cell.length_a   1.000
_cell.length_b   1.000
_cell.length_c   1.000
_cell.angle_alpha   90.00
_cell.angle_beta   90.00
_cell.angle_gamma   90.00
#
_symmetry.space_group_name_H-M   'P 1'
#
loop_
_entity.id
_entity.type
_entity.pdbx_description
1 polymer ?
#
loop_
_entity_poly.entity_id
_entity_poly.type
_entity_poly.pdbx_seq_one_letter_code
_entity_poly.pdbx_strand_id
1 'polypeptide(L)'
;MTESLHQQVMGPPSDMAYRTPAVLPFELIQHIGIFFEENLYTQGLNLLYSTLTSGTYASQKALVPLPQHIALAVTFLVHPTTTTRAKSVEAKDAASVALRLLRLLSTLVSPQDCRLNHAFTFAHHTLRSGRRHHTDESDNDLHSPGSKPLNLEMGKSDSLWSRAEDFWHAVGWAFNCSVLHPERWERWQIWLQYISEKEDARKLESEQAEEVEKTKGENTGVRKIGQETKQAKEPKGRSKRTWQKAAPTEKVDRGARKVDEDLGILRESLIFQFISASNDSRRSRRILRAIFADGSTTSVNEFREVFKKELKSQRGPEKAKKREREVNIDKEQYGDYLSQDESDDEVNEVVDPKNPNTGSVRRSKRTRRGTRTGAPPAEPAGVGPSLPHHNAGLSPMGGIDSLRLRKRLLGILSDVSYRLPGDFISVLELYNLFAENIAAQPLPIFQAFVSPFILPEFTDAEQTTLCEILLYSLREASAPSSDETYLYQSKLEKCFLPFGAATNTIANNVKMSILLESAMMLLGKSDLLTATPSFKKIVQSGIDRRNGKAREELRRSQNSKKQEPLELSLLRESSERLLSLAELLTPPGQFVNVRV
;
A
#
# COMPACT_ATOMS: atom_id res chain seq x y z
N MET A 1 -30.08 -23.02 37.05
CA MET A 1 -29.50 -22.15 38.10
C MET A 1 -28.14 -22.76 38.41
N THR A 2 -27.06 -22.42 37.70
CA THR A 2 -26.28 -21.19 37.84
C THR A 2 -25.30 -21.11 36.67
N GLU A 3 -25.59 -20.29 35.65
CA GLU A 3 -24.64 -19.97 34.56
C GLU A 3 -25.13 -18.70 33.83
N SER A 4 -25.28 -17.60 34.59
CA SER A 4 -25.76 -16.31 34.03
C SER A 4 -25.19 -15.09 34.78
N LEU A 5 -23.94 -15.18 35.22
CA LEU A 5 -23.23 -14.04 35.79
C LEU A 5 -21.73 -14.25 35.57
N HIS A 6 -21.24 -13.93 34.38
CA HIS A 6 -19.84 -13.52 34.14
C HIS A 6 -19.66 -12.82 32.77
N GLN A 7 -20.75 -12.32 32.18
CA GLN A 7 -20.70 -11.63 30.89
C GLN A 7 -21.21 -10.21 31.06
N GLN A 8 -20.44 -9.40 31.79
CA GLN A 8 -20.59 -7.95 31.81
C GLN A 8 -19.27 -7.31 32.21
N VAL A 9 -18.97 -6.20 31.53
CA VAL A 9 -17.76 -5.37 31.60
C VAL A 9 -16.57 -5.85 30.76
N MET A 10 -16.73 -5.86 29.44
CA MET A 10 -15.71 -5.31 28.54
C MET A 10 -16.43 -4.49 27.47
N GLY A 11 -16.25 -3.17 27.49
CA GLY A 11 -16.73 -2.27 26.45
C GLY A 11 -15.96 -2.49 25.13
N PRO A 12 -16.46 -1.94 24.01
CA PRO A 12 -15.78 -2.04 22.71
C PRO A 12 -14.39 -1.36 22.76
N PRO A 13 -13.38 -1.88 22.02
CA PRO A 13 -11.98 -1.47 22.13
C PRO A 13 -11.65 -0.14 21.42
N SER A 14 -12.59 0.81 21.35
CA SER A 14 -12.45 2.05 20.56
C SER A 14 -12.48 3.34 21.38
N ASP A 15 -12.42 3.26 22.71
CA ASP A 15 -12.65 4.43 23.60
C ASP A 15 -11.48 4.70 24.58
N MET A 16 -10.31 4.10 24.38
CA MET A 16 -9.12 4.41 25.18
C MET A 16 -8.28 5.48 24.51
N ALA A 17 -8.17 6.65 25.15
CA ALA A 17 -7.27 7.71 24.73
C ALA A 17 -5.80 7.22 24.67
N TYR A 18 -5.07 7.67 23.65
CA TYR A 18 -3.65 7.37 23.49
C TYR A 18 -2.83 7.74 24.74
N ARG A 19 -1.81 6.94 25.03
CA ARG A 19 -0.90 7.16 26.15
C ARG A 19 0.23 8.09 25.72
N THR A 20 0.64 8.96 26.64
CA THR A 20 1.78 9.86 26.42
C THR A 20 3.08 9.05 26.32
N PRO A 21 3.92 9.26 25.29
CA PRO A 21 5.17 8.52 25.14
C PRO A 21 6.17 8.87 26.24
N ALA A 22 6.83 7.85 26.79
CA ALA A 22 7.95 7.98 27.72
C ALA A 22 9.15 7.19 27.20
N VAL A 23 10.36 7.74 27.40
CA VAL A 23 11.61 7.16 26.91
C VAL A 23 11.97 5.92 27.74
N LEU A 24 12.49 4.89 27.08
CA LEU A 24 13.03 3.70 27.75
C LEU A 24 14.25 4.06 28.62
N PRO A 25 14.30 3.59 29.89
CA PRO A 25 15.49 3.66 30.72
C PRO A 25 16.72 3.02 30.06
N PHE A 26 17.90 3.55 30.37
CA PHE A 26 19.16 3.12 29.77
C PHE A 26 19.44 1.63 29.99
N GLU A 27 19.19 1.12 31.20
CA GLU A 27 19.42 -0.27 31.57
C GLU A 27 18.56 -1.22 30.74
N LEU A 28 17.31 -0.82 30.45
CA LEU A 28 16.43 -1.59 29.58
C LEU A 28 16.92 -1.57 28.13
N ILE A 29 17.38 -0.42 27.63
CA ILE A 29 17.96 -0.31 26.29
C ILE A 29 19.16 -1.25 26.15
N GLN A 30 20.05 -1.29 27.15
CA GLN A 30 21.21 -2.19 27.14
C GLN A 30 20.79 -3.66 27.12
N HIS A 31 19.87 -4.08 27.99
CA HIS A 31 19.40 -5.48 28.00
C HIS A 31 18.72 -5.88 26.68
N ILE A 32 17.89 -5.00 26.12
CA ILE A 32 17.26 -5.22 24.81
C ILE A 32 18.34 -5.35 23.72
N GLY A 33 19.37 -4.51 23.77
CA GLY A 33 20.51 -4.58 22.86
C GLY A 33 21.25 -5.91 22.95
N ILE A 34 21.57 -6.37 24.16
CA ILE A 34 22.24 -7.66 24.40
C ILE A 34 21.40 -8.82 23.84
N PHE A 35 20.08 -8.85 24.11
CA PHE A 35 19.22 -9.90 23.56
C PHE A 35 19.26 -9.95 22.03
N PHE A 36 19.25 -8.80 21.36
CA PHE A 36 19.32 -8.75 19.91
C PHE A 36 20.71 -9.12 19.37
N GLU A 37 21.79 -8.71 20.03
CA GLU A 37 23.17 -9.05 19.65
C GLU A 37 23.46 -10.56 19.81
N GLU A 38 22.89 -11.21 20.83
CA GLU A 38 22.98 -12.65 21.08
C GLU A 38 22.00 -13.50 20.23
N ASN A 39 21.30 -12.89 19.26
CA ASN A 39 20.27 -13.53 18.43
C ASN A 39 19.04 -14.08 19.19
N LEU A 40 18.81 -13.62 20.42
CA LEU A 40 17.65 -13.96 21.25
C LEU A 40 16.45 -13.07 20.92
N TYR A 41 16.02 -13.09 19.66
CA TYR A 41 15.05 -12.14 19.11
C TYR A 41 13.72 -12.13 19.87
N THR A 42 13.22 -13.31 20.23
CA THR A 42 11.91 -13.42 20.89
C THR A 42 11.95 -12.82 22.30
N GLN A 43 13.06 -12.98 23.01
CA GLN A 43 13.24 -12.45 24.36
C GLN A 43 13.30 -10.92 24.34
N GLY A 44 14.09 -10.34 23.43
CA GLY A 44 14.16 -8.88 23.25
C GLY A 44 12.80 -8.27 22.86
N LEU A 45 12.08 -8.90 21.93
CA LEU A 45 10.75 -8.44 21.52
C LEU A 45 9.69 -8.60 22.62
N ASN A 46 9.71 -9.69 23.39
CA ASN A 46 8.79 -9.90 24.50
C ASN A 46 9.07 -8.93 25.65
N LEU A 47 10.33 -8.56 25.88
CA LEU A 47 10.69 -7.52 26.84
C LEU A 47 10.11 -6.18 26.41
N LEU A 48 10.31 -5.78 25.13
CA LEU A 48 9.69 -4.57 24.58
C LEU A 48 8.16 -4.60 24.69
N TYR A 49 7.53 -5.73 24.39
CA TYR A 49 6.09 -5.91 24.54
C TYR A 49 5.65 -5.70 25.99
N SER A 50 6.37 -6.31 26.94
CA SER A 50 6.08 -6.20 28.37
C SER A 50 6.27 -4.77 28.89
N THR A 51 7.26 -4.04 28.38
CA THR A 51 7.45 -2.62 28.74
C THR A 51 6.31 -1.73 28.23
N LEU A 52 5.77 -2.02 27.05
CA LEU A 52 4.62 -1.28 26.50
C LEU A 52 3.32 -1.58 27.25
N THR A 53 3.09 -2.85 27.61
CA THR A 53 1.90 -3.25 28.38
C THR A 53 1.98 -2.85 29.85
N SER A 54 3.17 -2.52 30.35
CA SER A 54 3.34 -2.11 31.75
C SER A 54 2.54 -0.83 32.06
N GLY A 55 1.74 -0.90 33.11
CA GLY A 55 0.96 0.22 33.62
C GLY A 55 -0.20 0.67 32.72
N THR A 56 -0.67 -0.14 31.77
CA THR A 56 -1.78 0.21 30.85
C THR A 56 -3.05 0.70 31.55
N TYR A 57 -3.37 0.14 32.72
CA TYR A 57 -4.55 0.54 33.50
C TYR A 57 -4.27 1.61 34.57
N ALA A 58 -2.99 1.89 34.87
CA ALA A 58 -2.59 2.70 36.03
C ALA A 58 -1.83 3.99 35.66
N SER A 59 -1.29 4.08 34.45
CA SER A 59 -0.43 5.20 34.02
C SER A 59 -0.83 5.67 32.63
N GLN A 60 -1.02 6.98 32.49
CA GLN A 60 -1.17 7.63 31.18
C GLN A 60 0.11 7.62 30.35
N LYS A 61 1.28 7.27 30.93
CA LYS A 61 2.56 7.20 30.22
C LYS A 61 2.89 5.79 29.77
N ALA A 62 3.24 5.60 28.50
CA ALA A 62 3.72 4.33 27.95
C ALA A 62 5.22 4.39 27.65
N LEU A 63 5.98 3.38 28.06
CA LEU A 63 7.40 3.26 27.71
C LEU A 63 7.52 2.79 26.25
N VAL A 64 7.98 3.67 25.38
CA VAL A 64 7.98 3.44 23.92
C VAL A 64 9.33 2.88 23.46
N PRO A 65 9.34 1.82 22.62
CA PRO A 65 10.55 1.34 21.96
C PRO A 65 11.27 2.47 21.20
N LEU A 66 12.60 2.45 21.22
CA LEU A 66 13.39 3.39 20.41
C LEU A 66 13.13 3.16 18.91
N PRO A 67 13.29 4.19 18.06
CA PRO A 67 13.11 4.07 16.61
C PRO A 67 13.87 2.89 15.99
N GLN A 68 15.10 2.64 16.44
CA GLN A 68 15.90 1.48 15.99
C GLN A 68 15.27 0.12 16.34
N HIS A 69 14.61 0.00 17.50
CA HIS A 69 13.90 -1.22 17.90
C HIS A 69 12.66 -1.44 17.02
N ILE A 70 11.95 -0.35 16.69
CA ILE A 70 10.80 -0.39 15.78
C ILE A 70 11.24 -0.77 14.36
N ALA A 71 12.33 -0.15 13.86
CA ALA A 71 12.92 -0.43 12.57
C ALA A 71 13.36 -1.91 12.43
N LEU A 72 13.95 -2.47 13.50
CA LEU A 72 14.34 -3.87 13.58
C LEU A 72 13.12 -4.79 13.63
N ALA A 73 12.10 -4.46 14.42
CA ALA A 73 10.86 -5.24 14.49
C ALA A 73 10.17 -5.32 13.11
N VAL A 74 10.14 -4.22 12.36
CA VAL A 74 9.62 -4.21 10.98
C VAL A 74 10.50 -5.04 10.04
N THR A 75 11.83 -5.00 10.21
CA THR A 75 12.74 -5.86 9.43
C THR A 75 12.46 -7.35 9.68
N PHE A 76 12.19 -7.76 10.92
CA PHE A 76 11.86 -9.15 11.24
C PHE A 76 10.60 -9.67 10.54
N LEU A 77 9.66 -8.80 10.16
CA LEU A 77 8.44 -9.21 9.44
C LEU A 77 8.74 -9.79 8.06
N VAL A 78 9.80 -9.29 7.40
CA VAL A 78 10.12 -9.63 6.01
C VAL A 78 11.47 -10.32 5.85
N HIS A 79 12.38 -10.24 6.81
CA HIS A 79 13.73 -10.77 6.65
C HIS A 79 13.72 -12.29 6.41
N PRO A 80 14.46 -12.83 5.40
CA PRO A 80 14.40 -14.25 5.09
C PRO A 80 14.81 -15.14 6.27
N THR A 81 15.82 -14.77 7.05
CA THR A 81 16.28 -15.61 8.18
C THR A 81 15.33 -15.61 9.39
N THR A 82 14.32 -14.75 9.45
CA THR A 82 13.22 -14.83 10.44
C THR A 82 11.92 -15.36 9.83
N THR A 83 11.87 -15.53 8.51
CA THR A 83 10.67 -15.97 7.78
C THR A 83 10.95 -17.25 6.99
N THR A 84 11.16 -17.16 5.68
CA THR A 84 11.23 -18.32 4.76
C THR A 84 12.50 -19.16 4.89
N ARG A 85 13.58 -18.61 5.47
CA ARG A 85 14.89 -19.26 5.69
C ARG A 85 15.23 -19.41 7.18
N ALA A 86 14.27 -19.27 8.09
CA ALA A 86 14.52 -19.41 9.52
C ALA A 86 15.11 -20.78 9.89
N LYS A 87 16.24 -20.78 10.61
CA LYS A 87 16.95 -22.00 11.02
C LYS A 87 16.45 -22.56 12.36
N SER A 88 16.00 -21.69 13.25
CA SER A 88 15.50 -22.05 14.58
C SER A 88 14.01 -21.73 14.71
N VAL A 89 13.34 -22.42 15.63
CA VAL A 89 11.95 -22.11 16.01
C VAL A 89 11.86 -20.68 16.55
N GLU A 90 12.84 -20.27 17.37
CA GLU A 90 12.92 -18.92 17.89
C GLU A 90 12.97 -17.85 16.79
N ALA A 91 13.79 -18.04 15.75
CA ALA A 91 13.88 -17.09 14.64
C ALA A 91 12.58 -17.02 13.84
N LYS A 92 11.87 -18.15 13.69
CA LYS A 92 10.57 -18.20 13.02
C LYS A 92 9.49 -17.48 13.83
N ASP A 93 9.51 -17.63 15.15
CA ASP A 93 8.55 -16.98 16.04
C ASP A 93 8.79 -15.47 16.14
N ALA A 94 10.03 -15.01 15.96
CA ALA A 94 10.39 -13.59 16.01
C ALA A 94 9.50 -12.69 15.12
N ALA A 95 9.20 -13.11 13.89
CA ALA A 95 8.32 -12.36 12.99
C ALA A 95 6.90 -12.20 13.57
N SER A 96 6.36 -13.24 14.21
CA SER A 96 5.02 -13.20 14.82
C SER A 96 4.99 -12.33 16.07
N VAL A 97 6.04 -12.40 16.90
CA VAL A 97 6.18 -11.57 18.11
C VAL A 97 6.36 -10.10 17.73
N ALA A 98 7.14 -9.81 16.69
CA ALA A 98 7.34 -8.46 16.18
C ALA A 98 6.03 -7.85 15.67
N LEU A 99 5.22 -8.61 14.92
CA LEU A 99 3.91 -8.12 14.46
C LEU A 99 2.98 -7.77 15.63
N ARG A 100 2.95 -8.61 16.66
CA ARG A 100 2.16 -8.37 17.88
C ARG A 100 2.65 -7.11 18.62
N LEU A 101 3.96 -6.92 18.71
CA LEU A 101 4.55 -5.70 19.29
C LEU A 101 4.12 -4.44 18.52
N LEU A 102 4.24 -4.47 17.19
CA LEU A 102 3.91 -3.34 16.33
C LEU A 102 2.40 -2.99 16.35
N ARG A 103 1.54 -4.01 16.39
CA ARG A 103 0.09 -3.82 16.58
C ARG A 103 -0.23 -3.21 17.94
N LEU A 104 0.39 -3.70 19.01
CA LEU A 104 0.20 -3.13 20.34
C LEU A 104 0.67 -1.67 20.41
N LEU A 105 1.83 -1.37 19.85
CA LEU A 105 2.35 0.00 19.78
C LEU A 105 1.32 0.92 19.12
N SER A 106 0.75 0.47 18.01
CA SER A 106 -0.26 1.20 17.25
C SER A 106 -1.57 1.44 17.99
N THR A 107 -1.93 0.56 18.93
CA THR A 107 -3.14 0.73 19.74
C THR A 107 -2.93 1.65 20.95
N LEU A 108 -1.70 1.79 21.42
CA LEU A 108 -1.41 2.48 22.69
C LEU A 108 -0.86 3.89 22.50
N VAL A 109 -0.18 4.15 21.39
CA VAL A 109 0.54 5.41 21.13
C VAL A 109 0.15 5.95 19.76
N SER A 110 -0.06 7.26 19.66
CA SER A 110 -0.37 7.92 18.39
C SER A 110 0.76 7.71 17.37
N PRO A 111 0.44 7.60 16.06
CA PRO A 111 1.43 7.48 15.00
C PRO A 111 2.47 8.61 15.00
N GLN A 112 2.07 9.84 15.36
CA GLN A 112 2.95 11.02 15.42
C GLN A 112 4.00 10.89 16.53
N ASP A 113 3.58 10.42 17.71
CA ASP A 113 4.41 10.26 18.90
C ASP A 113 5.45 9.15 18.77
N CYS A 114 5.18 8.14 17.94
CA CYS A 114 6.08 7.00 17.72
C CYS A 114 7.35 7.34 16.93
N ARG A 115 7.49 8.58 16.41
CA ARG A 115 8.62 9.01 15.55
C ARG A 115 8.93 8.01 14.44
N LEU A 116 7.89 7.50 13.78
CA LEU A 116 8.02 6.46 12.75
C LEU A 116 8.85 6.94 11.55
N ASN A 117 8.86 8.24 11.27
CA ASN A 117 9.68 8.88 10.23
C ASN A 117 11.19 8.64 10.44
N HIS A 118 11.62 8.64 11.71
CA HIS A 118 12.98 8.32 12.11
C HIS A 118 13.25 6.81 12.16
N ALA A 119 12.22 6.00 12.39
CA ALA A 119 12.36 4.54 12.38
C ALA A 119 12.45 3.99 10.95
N PHE A 120 11.71 4.58 10.00
CA PHE A 120 11.53 4.06 8.63
C PHE A 120 12.34 4.86 7.62
N THR A 121 13.63 5.02 7.89
CA THR A 121 14.51 5.88 7.09
C THR A 121 15.51 5.01 6.30
N PHE A 122 15.39 4.95 4.97
CA PHE A 122 16.15 4.03 4.10
C PHE A 122 17.57 4.51 3.79
N ALA A 123 18.66 3.88 4.26
CA ALA A 123 20.04 4.40 4.23
C ALA A 123 20.49 5.19 2.98
N HIS A 124 20.04 4.85 1.77
CA HIS A 124 20.32 5.63 0.56
C HIS A 124 19.75 7.06 0.54
N HIS A 125 18.83 7.40 1.46
CA HIS A 125 18.29 8.73 1.67
C HIS A 125 19.33 9.69 2.29
N THR A 126 20.14 9.24 3.26
CA THR A 126 21.14 10.10 3.94
C THR A 126 22.25 10.50 2.99
N LEU A 127 22.70 9.57 2.14
CA LEU A 127 23.79 9.81 1.19
C LEU A 127 23.43 10.82 0.09
N ARG A 128 22.14 10.99 -0.23
CA ARG A 128 21.67 11.94 -1.24
C ARG A 128 21.23 13.29 -0.67
N SER A 129 20.85 13.34 0.61
CA SER A 129 20.41 14.59 1.28
C SER A 129 21.56 15.52 1.69
N GLY A 130 22.81 15.04 1.64
CA GLY A 130 24.02 15.76 2.07
C GLY A 130 24.43 17.03 1.30
N ARG A 131 23.49 17.72 0.61
CA ARG A 131 23.81 18.98 -0.09
C ARG A 131 22.89 20.16 0.19
N ARG A 132 21.77 20.03 0.94
CA ARG A 132 20.90 21.17 1.30
C ARG A 132 20.15 21.00 2.63
N HIS A 133 20.88 20.83 3.73
CA HIS A 133 20.40 21.27 5.03
C HIS A 133 21.63 21.53 5.93
N HIS A 134 22.17 22.74 5.84
CA HIS A 134 23.02 23.27 6.90
C HIS A 134 22.08 23.97 7.88
N THR A 135 21.31 23.19 8.63
CA THR A 135 20.83 23.66 9.93
C THR A 135 21.99 23.52 10.90
N ASP A 136 22.28 24.57 11.64
CA ASP A 136 23.23 24.58 12.76
C ASP A 136 23.02 23.33 13.64
N GLU A 137 23.83 22.30 13.40
CA GLU A 137 23.96 21.19 14.35
C GLU A 137 24.83 21.73 15.48
N SER A 138 24.17 22.11 16.58
CA SER A 138 24.82 22.14 17.87
C SER A 138 25.38 20.74 18.14
N ASP A 139 26.70 20.66 18.23
CA ASP A 139 27.58 19.49 18.36
C ASP A 139 27.39 18.69 19.68
N ASN A 140 26.16 18.62 20.20
CA ASN A 140 25.82 18.10 21.53
C ASN A 140 25.02 16.79 21.54
N ASP A 141 24.58 16.27 20.39
CA ASP A 141 23.76 15.04 20.32
C ASP A 141 24.55 13.72 20.25
N LEU A 142 25.89 13.78 20.20
CA LEU A 142 26.78 12.61 20.22
C LEU A 142 26.79 11.83 21.55
N HIS A 143 26.07 12.31 22.58
CA HIS A 143 26.00 11.68 23.90
C HIS A 143 24.62 11.15 24.30
N SER A 144 23.63 11.14 23.40
CA SER A 144 22.36 10.44 23.68
C SER A 144 22.56 8.92 23.54
N PRO A 145 22.41 8.11 24.60
CA PRO A 145 22.65 6.66 24.56
C PRO A 145 21.70 5.88 23.63
N GLY A 146 20.72 6.54 23.01
CA GLY A 146 19.77 5.98 22.04
C GLY A 146 20.15 6.09 20.56
N SER A 147 21.30 6.69 20.23
CA SER A 147 21.75 6.88 18.83
C SER A 147 22.68 5.78 18.30
N LYS A 148 23.26 4.95 19.20
CA LYS A 148 24.17 3.89 18.77
C LYS A 148 23.39 2.75 18.10
N PRO A 149 23.65 2.46 16.81
CA PRO A 149 22.98 1.35 16.13
C PRO A 149 23.35 0.03 16.78
N LEU A 150 22.36 -0.81 17.08
CA LEU A 150 22.53 -2.18 17.61
C LEU A 150 23.60 -2.94 16.80
N ASN A 151 24.54 -3.64 17.44
CA ASN A 151 25.57 -4.43 16.74
C ASN A 151 25.02 -5.75 16.18
N LEU A 152 23.90 -5.68 15.47
CA LEU A 152 23.25 -6.78 14.79
C LEU A 152 23.26 -6.50 13.28
N GLU A 153 23.60 -7.49 12.46
CA GLU A 153 23.62 -7.32 10.99
C GLU A 153 22.27 -6.84 10.45
N MET A 154 21.16 -7.40 10.96
CA MET A 154 19.79 -6.98 10.63
C MET A 154 19.41 -5.59 11.14
N GLY A 155 20.16 -5.05 12.10
CA GLY A 155 20.03 -3.67 12.57
C GLY A 155 20.89 -2.68 11.79
N LYS A 156 21.85 -3.18 10.99
CA LYS A 156 22.81 -2.38 10.21
C LYS A 156 22.72 -2.69 8.72
N SER A 157 23.61 -3.55 8.21
CA SER A 157 23.84 -3.76 6.77
C SER A 157 22.85 -4.73 6.13
N ASP A 158 22.21 -5.62 6.89
CA ASP A 158 21.19 -6.59 6.43
C ASP A 158 19.76 -6.14 6.77
N SER A 159 19.60 -4.91 7.26
CA SER A 159 18.28 -4.32 7.52
C SER A 159 17.51 -4.07 6.22
N LEU A 160 16.18 -4.08 6.31
CA LEU A 160 15.31 -3.68 5.20
C LEU A 160 15.68 -2.29 4.67
N TRP A 161 15.96 -1.37 5.60
CA TRP A 161 16.21 0.04 5.35
C TRP A 161 17.55 0.28 4.66
N SER A 162 18.53 -0.59 4.86
CA SER A 162 19.84 -0.52 4.19
C SER A 162 19.87 -1.27 2.87
N ARG A 163 19.09 -2.35 2.73
CA ARG A 163 19.13 -3.23 1.56
C ARG A 163 18.22 -2.81 0.43
N ALA A 164 17.05 -2.25 0.74
CA ALA A 164 16.21 -1.66 -0.27
C ALA A 164 16.77 -0.30 -0.71
N GLU A 165 16.70 0.00 -2.01
CA GLU A 165 17.12 1.32 -2.53
C GLU A 165 16.28 2.46 -1.94
N ASP A 166 14.96 2.24 -1.85
CA ASP A 166 13.99 3.11 -1.23
C ASP A 166 12.67 2.34 -0.95
N PHE A 167 11.67 3.04 -0.41
CA PHE A 167 10.35 2.48 -0.14
C PHE A 167 9.71 1.88 -1.40
N TRP A 168 9.75 2.60 -2.52
CA TRP A 168 9.10 2.17 -3.76
C TRP A 168 9.78 0.96 -4.40
N HIS A 169 11.10 0.77 -4.19
CA HIS A 169 11.78 -0.47 -4.51
C HIS A 169 11.21 -1.66 -3.74
N ALA A 170 11.02 -1.52 -2.42
CA ALA A 170 10.41 -2.56 -1.59
C ALA A 170 8.95 -2.83 -1.97
N VAL A 171 8.16 -1.79 -2.28
CA VAL A 171 6.78 -1.92 -2.78
C VAL A 171 6.73 -2.68 -4.11
N GLY A 172 7.58 -2.32 -5.07
CA GLY A 172 7.64 -2.99 -6.38
C GLY A 172 8.05 -4.46 -6.24
N TRP A 173 9.02 -4.75 -5.39
CA TRP A 173 9.42 -6.13 -5.09
C TRP A 173 8.30 -6.92 -4.40
N ALA A 174 7.60 -6.31 -3.44
CA ALA A 174 6.45 -6.91 -2.76
C ALA A 174 5.34 -7.29 -3.76
N PHE A 175 4.99 -6.39 -4.69
CA PHE A 175 3.98 -6.69 -5.70
C PHE A 175 4.46 -7.71 -6.74
N ASN A 176 5.75 -7.74 -7.10
CA ASN A 176 6.33 -8.83 -7.88
C ASN A 176 6.18 -10.17 -7.14
N CYS A 177 6.40 -10.21 -5.83
CA CYS A 177 6.16 -11.40 -5.01
C CYS A 177 4.68 -11.82 -5.04
N SER A 178 3.74 -10.88 -5.05
CA SER A 178 2.29 -11.20 -5.13
C SER A 178 1.92 -12.03 -6.36
N VAL A 179 2.67 -11.89 -7.45
CA VAL A 179 2.45 -12.62 -8.70
C VAL A 179 3.31 -13.88 -8.80
N LEU A 180 4.60 -13.78 -8.46
CA LEU A 180 5.59 -14.83 -8.73
C LEU A 180 5.92 -15.73 -7.54
N HIS A 181 5.79 -15.20 -6.32
CA HIS A 181 6.36 -15.80 -5.10
C HIS A 181 5.37 -15.73 -3.92
N PRO A 182 4.31 -16.57 -3.92
CA PRO A 182 3.24 -16.50 -2.92
C PRO A 182 3.74 -16.64 -1.47
N GLU A 183 4.74 -17.51 -1.22
CA GLU A 183 5.32 -17.69 0.12
C GLU A 183 5.99 -16.42 0.66
N ARG A 184 6.58 -15.61 -0.22
CA ARG A 184 7.17 -14.31 0.14
C ARG A 184 6.09 -13.24 0.23
N TRP A 185 5.09 -13.31 -0.64
CA TRP A 185 3.95 -12.39 -0.62
C TRP A 185 3.24 -12.38 0.73
N GLU A 186 3.04 -13.53 1.38
CA GLU A 186 2.43 -13.58 2.73
C GLU A 186 3.12 -12.66 3.74
N ARG A 187 4.44 -12.48 3.62
CA ARG A 187 5.23 -11.63 4.52
C ARG A 187 5.23 -10.17 4.07
N TRP A 188 5.40 -9.94 2.79
CA TRP A 188 5.38 -8.60 2.20
C TRP A 188 4.00 -7.94 2.27
N GLN A 189 2.92 -8.72 2.18
CA GLN A 189 1.55 -8.27 2.38
C GLN A 189 1.36 -7.70 3.78
N ILE A 190 1.84 -8.39 4.83
CA ILE A 190 1.76 -7.93 6.22
C ILE A 190 2.51 -6.59 6.38
N TRP A 191 3.69 -6.49 5.79
CA TRP A 191 4.50 -5.28 5.84
C TRP A 191 3.84 -4.08 5.14
N LEU A 192 3.36 -4.27 3.90
CA LEU A 192 2.65 -3.24 3.13
C LEU A 192 1.37 -2.79 3.84
N GLN A 193 0.61 -3.75 4.39
CA GLN A 193 -0.59 -3.48 5.13
C GLN A 193 -0.28 -2.65 6.38
N TYR A 194 0.74 -3.02 7.15
CA TYR A 194 1.13 -2.28 8.35
C TYR A 194 1.51 -0.83 8.04
N ILE A 195 2.30 -0.59 7.00
CA ILE A 195 2.70 0.78 6.61
C ILE A 195 1.48 1.59 6.16
N SER A 196 0.61 1.00 5.33
CA SER A 196 -0.60 1.67 4.86
C SER A 196 -1.57 1.98 6.02
N GLU A 197 -1.67 1.09 7.01
CA GLU A 197 -2.45 1.31 8.24
C GLU A 197 -1.90 2.45 9.11
N LYS A 198 -0.58 2.71 9.10
CA LYS A 198 -0.02 3.85 9.82
C LYS A 198 -0.42 5.18 9.18
N GLU A 199 -0.43 5.24 7.86
CA GLU A 199 -0.84 6.44 7.13
C GLU A 199 -2.35 6.70 7.23
N ASP A 200 -3.18 5.67 7.13
CA ASP A 200 -4.62 5.84 7.29
C ASP A 200 -5.02 6.26 8.72
N ALA A 201 -4.38 5.68 9.74
CA ALA A 201 -4.63 6.06 11.12
C ALA A 201 -4.30 7.55 11.35
N ARG A 202 -3.20 8.02 10.77
CA ARG A 202 -2.82 9.44 10.82
C ARG A 202 -3.85 10.32 10.12
N LYS A 203 -4.33 9.92 8.94
CA LYS A 203 -5.35 10.67 8.19
C LYS A 203 -6.63 10.81 9.01
N LEU A 204 -7.10 9.71 9.61
CA LEU A 204 -8.28 9.71 10.49
C LEU A 204 -8.11 10.64 11.70
N GLU A 205 -6.93 10.65 12.34
CA GLU A 205 -6.64 11.59 13.44
C GLU A 205 -6.72 13.05 13.00
N SER A 206 -6.19 13.37 11.81
CA SER A 206 -6.27 14.71 11.22
C SER A 206 -7.73 15.13 10.97
N GLU A 207 -8.53 14.24 10.40
CA GLU A 207 -9.95 14.51 10.09
C GLU A 207 -10.77 14.71 11.37
N GLN A 208 -10.56 13.89 12.39
CA GLN A 208 -11.21 14.03 13.70
C GLN A 208 -10.84 15.35 14.39
N ALA A 209 -9.57 15.76 14.31
CA ALA A 209 -9.12 17.04 14.86
C ALA A 209 -9.81 18.23 14.16
N GLU A 210 -9.98 18.17 12.83
CA GLU A 210 -10.70 19.18 12.06
C GLU A 210 -12.20 19.26 12.45
N GLU A 211 -12.86 18.12 12.67
CA GLU A 211 -14.28 18.08 13.04
C GLU A 211 -14.56 18.59 14.47
N VAL A 212 -13.72 18.23 15.43
CA VAL A 212 -13.78 18.75 16.81
C VAL A 212 -13.62 20.28 16.84
N GLU A 213 -12.86 20.84 15.90
CA GLU A 213 -12.71 22.29 15.82
C GLU A 213 -13.91 22.98 15.15
N LYS A 214 -14.47 22.40 14.08
CA LYS A 214 -15.71 22.91 13.45
C LYS A 214 -16.85 23.00 14.47
N THR A 215 -17.03 21.96 15.29
CA THR A 215 -18.06 21.93 16.34
C THR A 215 -17.82 22.98 17.46
N LYS A 216 -16.55 23.26 17.82
CA LYS A 216 -16.21 24.36 18.74
C LYS A 216 -16.47 25.75 18.13
N GLY A 217 -16.23 25.92 16.83
CA GLY A 217 -16.51 27.14 16.09
C GLY A 217 -18.00 27.48 16.02
N GLU A 218 -18.85 26.48 15.79
CA GLU A 218 -20.30 26.65 15.73
C GLU A 218 -20.92 27.00 17.09
N ASN A 219 -20.46 26.33 18.17
CA ASN A 219 -20.94 26.60 19.54
C ASN A 219 -20.57 28.01 20.06
N THR A 220 -19.49 28.61 19.56
CA THR A 220 -19.12 30.00 19.91
C THR A 220 -19.88 31.04 19.08
N GLY A 221 -20.36 30.70 17.88
CA GLY A 221 -21.24 31.55 17.06
C GLY A 221 -22.65 31.68 17.63
N VAL A 222 -23.21 30.59 18.15
CA VAL A 222 -24.57 30.57 18.73
C VAL A 222 -24.67 31.37 20.03
N ARG A 223 -23.59 31.44 20.83
CA ARG A 223 -23.57 32.23 22.09
C ARG A 223 -23.57 33.75 21.88
N LYS A 224 -23.31 34.26 20.67
CA LYS A 224 -23.32 35.71 20.37
C LYS A 224 -24.67 36.27 19.94
N ILE A 225 -25.70 35.45 19.75
CA ILE A 225 -27.05 35.91 19.35
C ILE A 225 -27.95 36.18 20.59
N GLY A 226 -27.47 35.89 21.80
CA GLY A 226 -28.26 35.90 23.04
C GLY A 226 -28.04 37.07 24.02
N GLN A 227 -27.47 38.20 23.61
CA GLN A 227 -27.36 39.38 24.49
C GLN A 227 -27.54 40.71 23.72
N GLU A 228 -28.76 40.95 23.23
CA GLU A 228 -29.24 42.32 23.01
C GLU A 228 -30.62 42.49 23.63
N THR A 229 -30.64 42.82 24.93
CA THR A 229 -31.79 43.45 25.58
C THR A 229 -31.34 44.65 26.39
N LYS A 230 -31.52 45.82 25.76
CA LYS A 230 -31.96 47.11 26.32
C LYS A 230 -31.39 47.54 27.67
N GLN A 231 -30.57 48.60 27.65
CA GLN A 231 -30.76 49.74 28.55
C GLN A 231 -30.45 51.05 27.81
N ALA A 232 -31.49 51.87 27.67
CA ALA A 232 -31.44 53.22 27.16
C ALA A 232 -31.11 54.19 28.31
N LYS A 233 -30.06 55.01 28.15
CA LYS A 233 -29.92 56.33 28.77
C LYS A 233 -29.19 57.27 27.80
N GLU A 234 -29.77 58.45 27.63
CA GLU A 234 -29.43 59.51 26.69
C GLU A 234 -28.21 60.39 27.11
N PRO A 235 -27.72 61.31 26.24
CA PRO A 235 -26.29 61.54 26.02
C PRO A 235 -25.78 62.87 26.56
N LYS A 236 -24.50 62.96 26.93
CA LYS A 236 -23.70 64.22 26.88
C LYS A 236 -22.21 63.91 26.72
N GLY A 237 -21.54 64.59 25.79
CA GLY A 237 -20.08 64.71 25.82
C GLY A 237 -19.36 64.58 24.47
N ARG A 238 -19.18 65.72 23.81
CA ARG A 238 -18.33 65.97 22.64
C ARG A 238 -16.85 65.62 22.92
N SER A 239 -16.24 64.68 22.18
CA SER A 239 -14.80 64.77 21.84
C SER A 239 -14.34 63.82 20.73
N LYS A 240 -13.85 64.44 19.65
CA LYS A 240 -12.75 64.08 18.74
C LYS A 240 -12.65 62.63 18.21
N ARG A 241 -12.99 62.51 16.92
CA ARG A 241 -12.56 61.45 16.00
C ARG A 241 -11.03 61.38 15.94
N THR A 242 -10.47 60.26 16.36
CA THR A 242 -9.12 59.83 16.00
C THR A 242 -9.27 58.62 15.09
N TRP A 243 -8.82 58.74 13.84
CA TRP A 243 -8.75 57.63 12.91
C TRP A 243 -7.65 56.67 13.37
N GLN A 244 -7.99 55.65 14.15
CA GLN A 244 -7.13 54.48 14.33
C GLN A 244 -7.45 53.51 13.20
N LYS A 245 -6.42 53.20 12.40
CA LYS A 245 -6.43 52.16 11.37
C LYS A 245 -7.03 50.88 11.96
N ALA A 246 -8.10 50.38 11.34
CA ALA A 246 -8.62 49.05 11.63
C ALA A 246 -7.48 48.04 11.42
N ALA A 247 -7.14 47.29 12.47
CA ALA A 247 -6.24 46.16 12.38
C ALA A 247 -6.81 45.11 11.40
N PRO A 248 -5.97 44.39 10.65
CA PRO A 248 -6.45 43.33 9.77
C PRO A 248 -7.21 42.28 10.58
N THR A 249 -8.29 41.79 10.02
CA THR A 249 -9.17 40.75 10.56
C THR A 249 -8.39 39.51 11.02
N GLU A 250 -8.17 39.36 12.32
CA GLU A 250 -7.46 38.20 12.94
C GLU A 250 -8.04 36.82 12.55
N LYS A 251 -9.31 36.75 12.14
CA LYS A 251 -9.94 35.48 11.77
C LYS A 251 -9.41 34.89 10.46
N VAL A 252 -9.05 35.75 9.50
CA VAL A 252 -8.50 35.30 8.20
C VAL A 252 -7.05 34.84 8.36
N ASP A 253 -6.28 35.51 9.23
CA ASP A 253 -4.88 35.17 9.52
C ASP A 253 -4.76 33.86 10.33
N ARG A 254 -5.68 33.58 11.27
CA ARG A 254 -5.72 32.30 12.00
C ARG A 254 -6.01 31.10 11.11
N GLY A 255 -6.93 31.24 10.14
CA GLY A 255 -7.25 30.17 9.20
C GLY A 255 -6.07 29.84 8.28
N ALA A 256 -5.36 30.86 7.78
CA ALA A 256 -4.20 30.67 6.92
C ALA A 256 -3.01 29.99 7.63
N ARG A 257 -2.73 30.41 8.89
CA ARG A 257 -1.68 29.77 9.71
C ARG A 257 -1.98 28.31 10.01
N LYS A 258 -3.24 27.98 10.30
CA LYS A 258 -3.63 26.59 10.59
C LYS A 258 -3.47 25.68 9.38
N VAL A 259 -3.89 26.14 8.19
CA VAL A 259 -3.67 25.37 6.95
C VAL A 259 -2.18 25.11 6.74
N ASP A 260 -1.31 26.08 7.01
CA ASP A 260 0.15 25.89 6.91
C ASP A 260 0.70 24.90 7.94
N GLU A 261 0.16 24.89 9.17
CA GLU A 261 0.47 23.88 10.19
C GLU A 261 0.02 22.46 9.77
N ASP A 262 -1.22 22.29 9.28
CA ASP A 262 -1.74 21.00 8.81
C ASP A 262 -0.93 20.46 7.61
N LEU A 263 -0.52 21.35 6.70
CA LEU A 263 0.36 21.02 5.59
C LEU A 263 1.79 20.68 6.07
N GLY A 264 2.28 21.38 7.09
CA GLY A 264 3.53 21.07 7.78
C GLY A 264 3.52 19.67 8.38
N ILE A 265 2.43 19.32 9.07
CA ILE A 265 2.21 17.96 9.59
C ILE A 265 2.26 16.97 8.42
N LEU A 266 1.52 17.17 7.33
CA LEU A 266 1.55 16.21 6.21
C LEU A 266 2.95 16.06 5.58
N ARG A 267 3.77 17.11 5.54
CA ARG A 267 5.18 17.03 5.09
C ARG A 267 6.05 16.17 6.00
N GLU A 268 5.66 16.01 7.27
CA GLU A 268 6.30 15.09 8.23
C GLU A 268 5.75 13.65 8.15
N SER A 269 4.90 13.32 7.17
CA SER A 269 4.39 11.96 6.96
C SER A 269 5.40 10.98 6.40
N LEU A 270 5.21 9.68 6.69
CA LEU A 270 6.09 8.63 6.16
C LEU A 270 5.93 8.58 4.66
N ILE A 271 4.69 8.67 4.18
CA ILE A 271 4.44 8.63 2.74
C ILE A 271 5.07 9.83 2.04
N PHE A 272 4.99 11.04 2.61
CA PHE A 272 5.62 12.21 2.00
C PHE A 272 7.15 12.12 2.06
N GLN A 273 7.72 11.57 3.14
CA GLN A 273 9.14 11.24 3.22
C GLN A 273 9.56 10.25 2.13
N PHE A 274 8.74 9.22 1.85
CA PHE A 274 9.00 8.24 0.78
C PHE A 274 8.85 8.82 -0.62
N ILE A 275 7.93 9.76 -0.83
CA ILE A 275 7.77 10.50 -2.09
C ILE A 275 8.96 11.45 -2.32
N SER A 276 9.38 12.16 -1.27
CA SER A 276 10.43 13.18 -1.32
C SER A 276 11.83 12.59 -1.37
N ALA A 277 12.01 11.32 -1.03
CA ALA A 277 13.29 10.63 -1.11
C ALA A 277 13.88 10.57 -2.54
N SER A 278 13.04 10.73 -3.58
CA SER A 278 13.45 10.74 -4.98
C SER A 278 13.24 12.11 -5.63
N ASN A 279 14.34 12.83 -5.90
CA ASN A 279 14.34 14.16 -6.54
C ASN A 279 14.21 14.14 -8.08
N ASP A 280 13.83 13.02 -8.69
CA ASP A 280 13.68 12.93 -10.15
C ASP A 280 12.29 13.40 -10.59
N SER A 281 12.21 14.19 -11.66
CA SER A 281 10.95 14.52 -12.35
C SER A 281 10.17 13.27 -12.79
N ARG A 282 10.87 12.13 -12.95
CA ARG A 282 10.26 10.82 -13.24
C ARG A 282 9.80 10.05 -12.01
N ARG A 283 9.89 10.63 -10.80
CA ARG A 283 9.52 9.97 -9.53
C ARG A 283 8.10 9.42 -9.56
N SER A 284 7.10 10.22 -9.95
CA SER A 284 5.70 9.82 -9.94
C SER A 284 5.47 8.62 -10.87
N ARG A 285 6.14 8.58 -12.03
CA ARG A 285 6.07 7.41 -12.93
C ARG A 285 6.74 6.16 -12.33
N ARG A 286 7.87 6.28 -11.62
CA ARG A 286 8.50 5.14 -10.93
C ARG A 286 7.62 4.62 -9.78
N ILE A 287 7.00 5.53 -9.02
CA ILE A 287 6.02 5.18 -7.99
C ILE A 287 4.89 4.35 -8.59
N LEU A 288 4.31 4.81 -9.71
CA LEU A 288 3.25 4.07 -10.38
C LEU A 288 3.72 2.72 -10.93
N ARG A 289 4.92 2.63 -11.52
CA ARG A 289 5.49 1.33 -11.94
C ARG A 289 5.70 0.38 -10.77
N ALA A 290 6.09 0.89 -9.59
CA ALA A 290 6.21 0.06 -8.39
C ALA A 290 4.85 -0.46 -7.92
N ILE A 291 3.82 0.39 -7.88
CA ILE A 291 2.45 -0.02 -7.50
C ILE A 291 1.90 -1.04 -8.49
N PHE A 292 2.09 -0.82 -9.79
CA PHE A 292 1.58 -1.68 -10.86
C PHE A 292 2.55 -2.82 -11.26
N ALA A 293 3.57 -3.09 -10.45
CA ALA A 293 4.50 -4.19 -10.67
C ALA A 293 3.74 -5.53 -10.80
N ASP A 294 3.97 -6.20 -11.93
CA ASP A 294 3.17 -7.33 -12.43
C ASP A 294 3.97 -8.64 -12.51
N GLY A 295 5.21 -8.66 -12.01
CA GLY A 295 6.11 -9.81 -12.16
C GLY A 295 6.65 -10.00 -13.59
N SER A 296 6.43 -9.06 -14.51
CA SER A 296 7.11 -9.06 -15.82
C SER A 296 8.62 -8.99 -15.65
N THR A 297 9.38 -9.44 -16.66
CA THR A 297 10.84 -9.36 -16.62
C THR A 297 11.34 -7.92 -16.47
N THR A 298 10.63 -6.95 -17.04
CA THR A 298 10.89 -5.52 -16.86
C THR A 298 10.69 -5.09 -15.41
N SER A 299 9.57 -5.48 -14.79
CA SER A 299 9.26 -5.14 -13.40
C SER A 299 10.24 -5.79 -12.41
N VAL A 300 10.59 -7.06 -12.62
CA VAL A 300 11.56 -7.79 -11.78
C VAL A 300 12.97 -7.23 -11.91
N ASN A 301 13.34 -6.74 -13.11
CA ASN A 301 14.65 -6.13 -13.33
C ASN A 301 14.76 -4.74 -12.68
N GLU A 302 13.68 -3.96 -12.65
CA GLU A 302 13.61 -2.65 -11.98
C GLU A 302 13.49 -2.78 -10.47
N PHE A 303 12.68 -3.73 -9.99
CA PHE A 303 12.43 -3.98 -8.57
C PHE A 303 12.88 -5.40 -8.21
N ARG A 304 14.16 -5.53 -7.85
CA ARG A 304 14.83 -6.81 -7.60
C ARG A 304 14.63 -7.29 -6.16
N GLU A 305 15.11 -8.50 -5.87
CA GLU A 305 15.18 -9.04 -4.51
C GLU A 305 15.80 -8.01 -3.55
N VAL A 306 15.09 -7.70 -2.47
CA VAL A 306 15.58 -6.80 -1.42
C VAL A 306 16.69 -7.49 -0.64
N PHE A 307 16.49 -8.75 -0.27
CA PHE A 307 17.46 -9.51 0.52
C PHE A 307 18.34 -10.41 -0.36
N LYS A 308 19.59 -10.65 0.08
CA LYS A 308 20.49 -11.54 -0.65
C LYS A 308 19.94 -12.97 -0.62
N LYS A 309 19.73 -13.55 -1.80
CA LYS A 309 19.25 -14.93 -1.96
C LYS A 309 17.90 -15.10 -1.25
N GLU A 310 16.98 -14.17 -1.47
CA GLU A 310 15.67 -14.12 -0.83
C GLU A 310 14.78 -15.29 -1.28
N LEU A 311 14.87 -15.63 -2.57
CA LEU A 311 14.07 -16.70 -3.18
C LEU A 311 14.62 -18.11 -2.94
N LYS A 312 15.79 -18.25 -2.31
CA LYS A 312 16.34 -19.57 -2.01
C LYS A 312 15.60 -20.16 -0.81
N SER A 313 14.75 -21.15 -1.04
CA SER A 313 14.19 -21.97 0.04
C SER A 313 15.30 -22.77 0.73
N GLN A 314 15.09 -23.13 2.00
CA GLN A 314 15.95 -24.13 2.62
C GLN A 314 15.84 -25.42 1.79
N ARG A 315 16.99 -25.96 1.36
CA ARG A 315 17.04 -27.38 0.99
C ARG A 315 16.53 -28.12 2.22
N GLY A 316 15.45 -28.89 2.09
CA GLY A 316 15.05 -29.82 3.14
C GLY A 316 16.25 -30.67 3.55
N PRO A 317 16.23 -31.35 4.71
CA PRO A 317 17.32 -32.27 5.02
C PRO A 317 17.41 -33.23 3.83
N GLU A 318 18.42 -33.04 2.97
CA GLU A 318 18.85 -34.11 2.09
C GLU A 318 19.06 -35.22 3.09
N LYS A 319 18.27 -36.30 2.95
CA LYS A 319 18.60 -37.55 3.61
C LYS A 319 20.07 -37.69 3.33
N ALA A 320 20.92 -37.41 4.32
CA ALA A 320 22.34 -37.66 4.21
C ALA A 320 22.32 -39.10 3.73
N LYS A 321 22.69 -39.32 2.46
CA LYS A 321 22.71 -40.67 1.92
C LYS A 321 23.69 -41.31 2.85
N LYS A 322 23.17 -42.09 3.79
CA LYS A 322 23.92 -42.97 4.65
C LYS A 322 24.54 -43.90 3.63
N ARG A 323 25.71 -43.51 3.11
CA ARG A 323 26.59 -44.40 2.39
C ARG A 323 27.03 -45.33 3.50
N GLU A 324 26.24 -46.36 3.75
CA GLU A 324 26.77 -47.58 4.33
C GLU A 324 27.78 -48.08 3.31
N ARG A 325 29.01 -47.59 3.46
CA ARG A 325 30.16 -48.11 2.73
C ARG A 325 30.49 -49.40 3.44
N GLU A 326 30.37 -50.53 2.75
CA GLU A 326 30.68 -51.86 3.28
C GLU A 326 32.06 -51.84 3.94
N VAL A 327 32.08 -52.09 5.26
CA VAL A 327 33.30 -52.25 6.04
C VAL A 327 33.79 -53.66 5.78
N ASN A 328 34.91 -53.81 5.07
CA ASN A 328 35.46 -55.12 4.74
C ASN A 328 36.72 -55.36 5.60
N ILE A 329 36.50 -55.96 6.77
CA ILE A 329 37.50 -56.15 7.82
C ILE A 329 38.66 -57.03 7.33
N ASP A 330 38.39 -57.97 6.43
CA ASP A 330 39.39 -58.88 5.87
C ASP A 330 40.36 -58.23 4.87
N LYS A 331 40.07 -56.99 4.45
CA LYS A 331 40.90 -56.21 3.51
C LYS A 331 41.46 -54.92 4.11
N GLU A 332 41.47 -54.78 5.44
CA GLU A 332 42.01 -53.62 6.18
C GLU A 332 41.44 -52.25 5.73
N GLN A 333 40.22 -52.21 5.19
CA GLN A 333 39.55 -50.96 4.82
C GLN A 333 38.65 -50.48 5.96
N TYR A 334 39.22 -49.63 6.82
CA TYR A 334 38.50 -48.96 7.89
C TYR A 334 37.83 -47.68 7.37
N GLY A 335 36.57 -47.45 7.76
CA GLY A 335 35.86 -46.21 7.44
C GLY A 335 36.53 -45.02 8.14
N ASP A 336 36.95 -44.04 7.36
CA ASP A 336 37.56 -42.80 7.85
C ASP A 336 36.47 -41.88 8.42
N TYR A 337 36.47 -41.67 9.74
CA TYR A 337 35.43 -40.93 10.47
C TYR A 337 35.82 -39.46 10.75
N LEU A 338 36.77 -38.86 10.04
CA LEU A 338 37.28 -37.52 10.38
C LEU A 338 37.43 -36.52 9.22
N SER A 339 36.70 -36.68 8.11
CA SER A 339 36.56 -35.60 7.12
C SER A 339 35.13 -35.06 7.11
N GLN A 340 34.79 -34.26 8.12
CA GLN A 340 33.66 -33.36 8.03
C GLN A 340 34.20 -31.97 7.79
N ASP A 341 34.05 -31.53 6.54
CA ASP A 341 34.36 -30.23 5.98
C ASP A 341 34.43 -29.08 7.01
N GLU A 342 35.64 -28.63 7.31
CA GLU A 342 35.87 -27.23 7.64
C GLU A 342 35.48 -26.43 6.39
N SER A 343 34.42 -25.63 6.50
CA SER A 343 34.04 -24.71 5.45
C SER A 343 35.08 -23.59 5.35
N ASP A 344 35.83 -23.59 4.25
CA ASP A 344 36.72 -22.52 3.81
C ASP A 344 36.03 -21.15 3.87
N ASP A 345 36.49 -20.29 4.79
CA ASP A 345 36.43 -18.84 4.66
C ASP A 345 37.84 -18.34 4.30
N GLU A 346 37.87 -17.49 3.27
CA GLU A 346 39.03 -17.04 2.49
C GLU A 346 40.23 -16.53 3.30
N VAL A 347 41.41 -17.16 3.11
CA VAL A 347 42.71 -16.53 3.37
C VAL A 347 43.33 -16.07 2.04
N ASN A 348 43.59 -14.76 1.96
CA ASN A 348 44.26 -14.08 0.85
C ASN A 348 45.68 -14.62 0.66
N GLU A 349 46.06 -14.99 -0.57
CA GLU A 349 47.47 -15.16 -0.94
C GLU A 349 47.89 -14.37 -2.17
N VAL A 350 49.13 -13.91 -2.05
CA VAL A 350 49.89 -12.97 -2.88
C VAL A 350 50.56 -13.72 -4.05
N VAL A 351 50.82 -13.00 -5.12
CA VAL A 351 51.25 -13.48 -6.45
C VAL A 351 52.75 -13.89 -6.52
N ASP A 352 53.00 -15.00 -7.26
CA ASP A 352 54.19 -15.44 -8.06
C ASP A 352 55.48 -16.00 -7.40
N PRO A 353 56.39 -16.70 -8.14
CA PRO A 353 56.23 -17.77 -9.17
C PRO A 353 57.28 -18.93 -9.06
N LYS A 354 57.08 -20.09 -9.72
CA LYS A 354 58.09 -20.92 -10.49
C LYS A 354 57.69 -22.41 -10.74
N ASN A 355 57.41 -22.70 -12.03
CA ASN A 355 57.93 -23.79 -12.90
C ASN A 355 57.67 -25.31 -12.59
N PRO A 356 57.97 -26.29 -13.51
CA PRO A 356 56.99 -26.93 -14.40
C PRO A 356 57.09 -28.49 -14.46
N ASN A 357 56.40 -29.10 -15.44
CA ASN A 357 56.41 -30.52 -15.89
C ASN A 357 55.60 -31.49 -15.02
N THR A 358 54.57 -32.16 -15.55
CA THR A 358 54.59 -33.20 -16.60
C THR A 358 53.19 -33.24 -17.26
N GLY A 359 52.91 -33.61 -18.51
CA GLY A 359 53.65 -34.33 -19.53
C GLY A 359 52.74 -35.41 -20.14
N SER A 360 51.98 -35.06 -21.20
CA SER A 360 51.33 -35.95 -22.20
C SER A 360 50.19 -36.86 -21.69
N VAL A 361 49.03 -36.99 -22.33
CA VAL A 361 48.84 -37.70 -23.62
C VAL A 361 47.64 -37.13 -24.40
N ARG A 362 47.87 -36.85 -25.69
CA ARG A 362 46.86 -36.59 -26.73
C ARG A 362 46.53 -37.87 -27.51
N ARG A 363 45.25 -38.17 -27.70
CA ARG A 363 44.61 -38.78 -28.92
C ARG A 363 43.11 -38.97 -28.64
N SER A 364 42.13 -38.82 -29.53
CA SER A 364 42.06 -38.46 -30.95
C SER A 364 40.60 -38.09 -31.29
N LYS A 365 40.43 -37.36 -32.41
CA LYS A 365 39.18 -36.91 -33.05
C LYS A 365 38.16 -38.03 -33.38
N ARG A 366 36.90 -37.75 -32.99
CA ARG A 366 35.64 -37.70 -33.77
C ARG A 366 35.13 -38.94 -34.52
N THR A 367 33.90 -39.35 -34.20
CA THR A 367 32.86 -39.76 -35.17
C THR A 367 31.50 -39.15 -34.79
N ARG A 368 30.72 -38.76 -35.81
CA ARG A 368 29.44 -38.06 -35.76
C ARG A 368 28.36 -38.93 -36.39
N ARG A 369 27.34 -39.37 -35.64
CA ARG A 369 25.94 -39.71 -36.05
C ARG A 369 25.26 -40.41 -34.87
N GLY A 370 23.99 -40.24 -34.55
CA GLY A 370 22.91 -39.49 -35.18
C GLY A 370 21.77 -39.24 -34.19
N THR A 371 20.87 -38.36 -34.62
CA THR A 371 19.63 -37.92 -33.99
C THR A 371 18.62 -39.06 -33.78
N ARG A 372 18.06 -39.19 -32.57
CA ARG A 372 16.68 -39.68 -32.35
C ARG A 372 16.01 -38.92 -31.21
N THR A 373 14.79 -38.50 -31.53
CA THR A 373 13.72 -37.89 -30.76
C THR A 373 13.31 -38.69 -29.52
N GLY A 374 13.05 -38.00 -28.39
CA GLY A 374 12.49 -38.57 -27.16
C GLY A 374 11.62 -37.52 -26.43
N ALA A 375 10.45 -37.99 -25.97
CA ALA A 375 9.24 -37.28 -25.54
C ALA A 375 9.37 -36.33 -24.32
N PRO A 376 8.39 -35.41 -24.10
CA PRO A 376 8.36 -34.51 -22.96
C PRO A 376 8.04 -35.23 -21.62
N PRO A 377 8.48 -34.71 -20.46
CA PRO A 377 8.26 -35.35 -19.16
C PRO A 377 6.81 -35.20 -18.69
N ALA A 378 6.34 -36.25 -18.02
CA ALA A 378 4.98 -36.43 -17.50
C ALA A 378 4.60 -35.46 -16.37
N GLU A 379 3.32 -35.07 -16.38
CA GLU A 379 2.63 -34.35 -15.30
C GLU A 379 2.46 -35.24 -14.04
N PRO A 380 2.54 -34.68 -12.83
CA PRO A 380 2.12 -35.39 -11.62
C PRO A 380 0.59 -35.33 -11.48
N ALA A 381 0.00 -36.53 -11.35
CA ALA A 381 -1.42 -36.75 -11.18
C ALA A 381 -1.96 -36.33 -9.79
N GLY A 382 -3.11 -35.65 -9.80
CA GLY A 382 -4.28 -36.00 -8.98
C GLY A 382 -4.29 -35.61 -7.50
N VAL A 383 -4.94 -34.48 -7.18
CA VAL A 383 -5.68 -34.29 -5.92
C VAL A 383 -7.14 -33.99 -6.28
N GLY A 384 -8.06 -34.68 -5.60
CA GLY A 384 -9.49 -34.82 -5.93
C GLY A 384 -10.36 -33.55 -5.84
N PRO A 385 -11.66 -33.66 -6.20
CA PRO A 385 -12.50 -32.54 -6.53
C PRO A 385 -12.97 -31.83 -5.26
N SER A 386 -12.40 -30.65 -5.00
CA SER A 386 -13.00 -29.65 -4.12
C SER A 386 -13.71 -28.61 -4.98
N LEU A 387 -14.86 -28.16 -4.47
CA LEU A 387 -15.90 -27.36 -5.11
C LEU A 387 -15.37 -26.14 -5.89
N PRO A 388 -16.05 -25.71 -6.97
CA PRO A 388 -15.60 -24.60 -7.80
C PRO A 388 -15.73 -23.28 -7.02
N HIS A 389 -14.62 -22.81 -6.46
CA HIS A 389 -14.46 -21.42 -6.05
C HIS A 389 -14.25 -20.58 -7.31
N HIS A 390 -15.19 -19.65 -7.57
CA HIS A 390 -15.11 -18.63 -8.60
C HIS A 390 -14.00 -17.59 -8.31
N ASN A 391 -12.74 -18.01 -8.27
CA ASN A 391 -11.57 -17.11 -8.09
C ASN A 391 -10.44 -17.32 -9.11
N ALA A 392 -10.67 -18.08 -10.18
CA ALA A 392 -9.66 -18.36 -11.20
C ALA A 392 -9.32 -17.17 -12.14
N GLY A 393 -9.77 -15.94 -11.85
CA GLY A 393 -9.70 -14.80 -12.79
C GLY A 393 -8.76 -13.64 -12.45
N LEU A 394 -8.07 -13.64 -11.28
CA LEU A 394 -7.29 -12.48 -10.80
C LEU A 394 -5.76 -12.73 -10.69
N SER A 395 -5.24 -13.81 -11.29
CA SER A 395 -3.83 -14.20 -11.16
C SER A 395 -2.77 -13.21 -11.68
N PRO A 396 -2.97 -12.39 -12.74
CA PRO A 396 -1.88 -11.57 -13.29
C PRO A 396 -1.34 -10.50 -12.34
N MET A 397 -2.12 -10.17 -11.31
CA MET A 397 -1.82 -9.10 -10.37
C MET A 397 -1.79 -9.58 -8.91
N GLY A 398 -1.66 -10.89 -8.68
CA GLY A 398 -1.47 -11.43 -7.32
C GLY A 398 -2.74 -11.44 -6.46
N GLY A 399 -3.90 -11.58 -7.10
CA GLY A 399 -5.19 -11.76 -6.42
C GLY A 399 -5.77 -10.48 -5.83
N ILE A 400 -6.89 -10.63 -5.11
CA ILE A 400 -7.69 -9.50 -4.62
C ILE A 400 -6.99 -8.68 -3.53
N ASP A 401 -6.23 -9.32 -2.65
CA ASP A 401 -5.53 -8.64 -1.56
C ASP A 401 -4.42 -7.72 -2.09
N SER A 402 -3.71 -8.16 -3.14
CA SER A 402 -2.73 -7.34 -3.84
C SER A 402 -3.39 -6.14 -4.52
N LEU A 403 -4.51 -6.36 -5.24
CA LEU A 403 -5.27 -5.27 -5.85
C LEU A 403 -5.79 -4.26 -4.82
N ARG A 404 -6.23 -4.72 -3.65
CA ARG A 404 -6.67 -3.88 -2.54
C ARG A 404 -5.55 -2.97 -2.05
N LEU A 405 -4.37 -3.54 -1.76
CA LEU A 405 -3.21 -2.77 -1.33
C LEU A 405 -2.75 -1.78 -2.40
N ARG A 406 -2.78 -2.16 -3.69
CA ARG A 406 -2.48 -1.23 -4.79
C ARG A 406 -3.44 -0.05 -4.78
N LYS A 407 -4.75 -0.30 -4.74
CA LYS A 407 -5.75 0.77 -4.75
C LYS A 407 -5.62 1.66 -3.51
N ARG A 408 -5.38 1.09 -2.34
CA ARG A 408 -5.12 1.84 -1.10
C ARG A 408 -3.92 2.79 -1.24
N LEU A 409 -2.80 2.32 -1.79
CA LEU A 409 -1.64 3.19 -2.06
C LEU A 409 -1.98 4.31 -3.04
N LEU A 410 -2.77 4.05 -4.09
CA LEU A 410 -3.23 5.11 -4.99
C LEU A 410 -4.10 6.16 -4.26
N GLY A 411 -4.89 5.74 -3.27
CA GLY A 411 -5.74 6.63 -2.47
C GLY A 411 -4.91 7.53 -1.55
N ILE A 412 -3.88 6.96 -0.92
CA ILE A 412 -2.91 7.73 -0.14
C ILE A 412 -2.20 8.77 -1.04
N LEU A 413 -1.78 8.38 -2.24
CA LEU A 413 -1.15 9.31 -3.19
C LEU A 413 -2.12 10.41 -3.67
N SER A 414 -3.39 10.07 -3.86
CA SER A 414 -4.46 11.02 -4.19
C SER A 414 -4.61 12.09 -3.10
N ASP A 415 -4.69 11.68 -1.84
CA ASP A 415 -4.78 12.59 -0.69
C ASP A 415 -3.57 13.52 -0.59
N VAL A 416 -2.36 12.98 -0.74
CA VAL A 416 -1.13 13.78 -0.74
C VAL A 416 -1.11 14.78 -1.90
N SER A 417 -1.52 14.36 -3.10
CA SER A 417 -1.60 15.25 -4.27
C SER A 417 -2.66 16.34 -4.12
N TYR A 418 -3.77 16.04 -3.47
CA TYR A 418 -4.83 17.00 -3.17
C TYR A 418 -4.38 18.06 -2.16
N ARG A 419 -3.72 17.64 -1.07
CA ARG A 419 -3.27 18.54 0.00
C ARG A 419 -1.97 19.28 -0.36
N LEU A 420 -1.03 18.63 -1.06
CA LEU A 420 0.30 19.16 -1.40
C LEU A 420 0.60 19.10 -2.92
N PRO A 421 -0.21 19.72 -3.79
CA PRO A 421 -0.01 19.65 -5.24
C PRO A 421 1.30 20.28 -5.71
N GLY A 422 1.79 21.32 -5.02
CA GLY A 422 3.04 22.00 -5.34
C GLY A 422 4.30 21.21 -4.97
N ASP A 423 4.23 20.40 -3.90
CA ASP A 423 5.37 19.64 -3.40
C ASP A 423 5.44 18.21 -4.00
N PHE A 424 4.31 17.65 -4.47
CA PHE A 424 4.24 16.32 -5.06
C PHE A 424 3.97 16.33 -6.59
N ILE A 425 2.71 16.39 -6.98
CA ILE A 425 2.19 16.38 -8.35
C ILE A 425 0.75 16.92 -8.29
N SER A 426 0.27 17.55 -9.37
CA SER A 426 -1.13 17.98 -9.42
C SER A 426 -2.09 16.78 -9.47
N VAL A 427 -3.27 16.92 -8.87
CA VAL A 427 -4.29 15.86 -8.84
C VAL A 427 -4.64 15.41 -10.26
N LEU A 428 -4.85 16.35 -11.17
CA LEU A 428 -5.18 16.02 -12.57
C LEU A 428 -4.07 15.19 -13.23
N GLU A 429 -2.80 15.57 -13.07
CA GLU A 429 -1.67 14.83 -13.65
C GLU A 429 -1.53 13.43 -13.01
N LEU A 430 -1.73 13.32 -11.69
CA LEU A 430 -1.70 12.03 -11.00
C LEU A 430 -2.79 11.08 -11.50
N TYR A 431 -4.03 11.57 -11.63
CA TYR A 431 -5.14 10.76 -12.11
C TYR A 431 -5.01 10.38 -13.59
N ASN A 432 -4.35 11.20 -14.41
CA ASN A 432 -3.96 10.80 -15.76
C ASN A 432 -2.98 9.62 -15.73
N LEU A 433 -1.97 9.65 -14.85
CA LEU A 433 -1.08 8.50 -14.65
C LEU A 433 -1.84 7.27 -14.14
N PHE A 434 -2.83 7.44 -13.26
CA PHE A 434 -3.68 6.33 -12.82
C PHE A 434 -4.44 5.73 -14.00
N ALA A 435 -5.07 6.58 -14.82
CA ALA A 435 -5.84 6.15 -15.97
C ALA A 435 -4.97 5.44 -17.02
N GLU A 436 -3.76 5.93 -17.29
CA GLU A 436 -2.79 5.28 -18.19
C GLU A 436 -2.49 3.83 -17.76
N ASN A 437 -2.27 3.60 -16.46
CA ASN A 437 -1.92 2.27 -15.93
C ASN A 437 -3.14 1.35 -15.77
N ILE A 438 -4.31 1.90 -15.40
CA ILE A 438 -5.55 1.14 -15.17
C ILE A 438 -6.22 0.78 -16.49
N ALA A 439 -6.28 1.70 -17.47
CA ALA A 439 -6.97 1.45 -18.75
C ALA A 439 -6.34 0.29 -19.54
N ALA A 440 -5.04 0.07 -19.39
CA ALA A 440 -4.31 -1.02 -20.04
C ALA A 440 -4.59 -2.41 -19.42
N GLN A 441 -5.22 -2.48 -18.24
CA GLN A 441 -5.39 -3.74 -17.52
C GLN A 441 -6.44 -4.66 -18.19
N PRO A 442 -6.29 -6.00 -18.02
CA PRO A 442 -7.34 -6.96 -18.36
C PRO A 442 -8.66 -6.64 -17.66
N LEU A 443 -9.78 -7.03 -18.29
CA LEU A 443 -11.11 -6.64 -17.85
C LEU A 443 -11.43 -6.94 -16.36
N PRO A 444 -11.09 -8.11 -15.79
CA PRO A 444 -11.35 -8.39 -14.38
C PRO A 444 -10.61 -7.45 -13.42
N ILE A 445 -9.36 -7.11 -13.75
CA ILE A 445 -8.53 -6.19 -12.96
C ILE A 445 -9.05 -4.76 -13.10
N PHE A 446 -9.35 -4.35 -14.34
CA PHE A 446 -9.95 -3.04 -14.61
C PHE A 446 -11.24 -2.85 -13.81
N GLN A 447 -12.14 -3.83 -13.84
CA GLN A 447 -13.41 -3.79 -13.11
C GLN A 447 -13.19 -3.68 -11.59
N ALA A 448 -12.19 -4.38 -11.04
CA ALA A 448 -11.88 -4.31 -9.61
C ALA A 448 -11.44 -2.89 -9.18
N PHE A 449 -10.64 -2.19 -10.00
CA PHE A 449 -10.22 -0.81 -9.70
C PHE A 449 -11.37 0.20 -9.86
N VAL A 450 -12.20 0.03 -10.88
CA VAL A 450 -13.26 1.00 -11.24
C VAL A 450 -14.53 0.83 -10.40
N SER A 451 -14.84 -0.39 -9.97
CA SER A 451 -16.03 -0.63 -9.15
C SER A 451 -15.87 -0.04 -7.75
N PRO A 452 -16.84 0.75 -7.26
CA PRO A 452 -16.78 1.33 -5.92
C PRO A 452 -16.97 0.29 -4.80
N PHE A 453 -17.54 -0.89 -5.11
CA PHE A 453 -17.89 -1.90 -4.10
C PHE A 453 -16.85 -3.01 -3.94
N ILE A 454 -16.05 -3.29 -4.97
CA ILE A 454 -15.09 -4.39 -4.94
C ILE A 454 -13.88 -4.00 -4.07
N LEU A 455 -13.36 -2.79 -4.27
CA LEU A 455 -12.22 -2.25 -3.54
C LEU A 455 -12.57 -0.84 -3.01
N PRO A 456 -13.24 -0.72 -1.85
CA PRO A 456 -13.72 0.55 -1.31
C PRO A 456 -12.58 1.33 -0.61
N GLU A 457 -11.43 1.46 -1.26
CA GLU A 457 -10.23 2.14 -0.73
C GLU A 457 -10.14 3.61 -1.14
N PHE A 458 -11.00 4.04 -2.07
CA PHE A 458 -11.15 5.43 -2.48
C PHE A 458 -12.40 6.02 -1.84
N THR A 459 -12.35 7.31 -1.53
CA THR A 459 -13.57 8.08 -1.24
C THR A 459 -14.46 8.16 -2.49
N ASP A 460 -15.76 8.43 -2.31
CA ASP A 460 -16.70 8.56 -3.43
C ASP A 460 -16.25 9.64 -4.44
N ALA A 461 -15.64 10.73 -3.95
CA ALA A 461 -15.09 11.81 -4.78
C ALA A 461 -13.86 11.37 -5.59
N GLU A 462 -12.93 10.65 -4.96
CA GLU A 462 -11.75 10.11 -5.61
C GLU A 462 -12.11 9.07 -6.67
N GLN A 463 -13.07 8.19 -6.36
CA GLN A 463 -13.56 7.20 -7.31
C GLN A 463 -14.29 7.86 -8.49
N THR A 464 -15.08 8.90 -8.24
CA THR A 464 -15.76 9.67 -9.29
C THR A 464 -14.74 10.32 -10.23
N THR A 465 -13.69 10.93 -9.67
CA THR A 465 -12.60 11.53 -10.45
C THR A 465 -11.86 10.50 -11.30
N LEU A 466 -11.56 9.31 -10.74
CA LEU A 466 -10.95 8.22 -11.50
C LEU A 466 -11.83 7.77 -12.67
N CYS A 467 -13.12 7.55 -12.40
CA CYS A 467 -14.08 7.16 -13.42
C CYS A 467 -14.16 8.21 -14.53
N GLU A 468 -14.21 9.49 -14.18
CA GLU A 468 -14.28 10.59 -15.14
C GLU A 468 -13.05 10.64 -16.06
N ILE A 469 -11.84 10.59 -15.50
CA ILE A 469 -10.61 10.63 -16.30
C ILE A 469 -10.50 9.40 -17.23
N LEU A 470 -10.90 8.22 -16.75
CA LEU A 470 -10.97 7.01 -17.58
C LEU A 470 -12.06 7.09 -18.67
N LEU A 471 -13.20 7.73 -18.40
CA LEU A 471 -14.24 7.96 -19.40
C LEU A 471 -13.72 8.90 -20.51
N TYR A 472 -12.97 9.94 -20.14
CA TYR A 472 -12.33 10.82 -21.12
C TYR A 472 -11.31 10.08 -21.99
N SER A 473 -10.55 9.14 -21.44
CA SER A 473 -9.56 8.37 -22.20
C SER A 473 -10.17 7.31 -23.13
N LEU A 474 -11.37 6.80 -22.81
CA LEU A 474 -12.02 5.72 -23.56
C LEU A 474 -13.14 6.16 -24.51
N ARG A 475 -13.75 7.34 -24.32
CA ARG A 475 -14.88 7.81 -25.15
C ARG A 475 -14.47 8.11 -26.59
N GLU A 476 -15.40 7.97 -27.51
CA GLU A 476 -15.22 8.35 -28.91
C GLU A 476 -15.00 9.85 -29.16
N ALA A 477 -14.31 10.18 -30.26
CA ALA A 477 -13.92 11.54 -30.62
C ALA A 477 -15.10 12.48 -30.94
N SER A 478 -16.27 11.95 -31.30
CA SER A 478 -17.50 12.74 -31.52
C SER A 478 -18.15 13.25 -30.22
N ALA A 479 -17.68 12.80 -29.05
CA ALA A 479 -18.21 13.26 -27.77
C ALA A 479 -17.72 14.67 -27.44
N PRO A 480 -18.61 15.60 -27.03
CA PRO A 480 -18.22 16.97 -26.69
C PRO A 480 -17.35 17.00 -25.43
N SER A 481 -16.39 17.92 -25.35
CA SER A 481 -15.70 18.27 -24.10
C SER A 481 -16.58 19.15 -23.22
N SER A 482 -16.25 19.21 -21.94
CA SER A 482 -16.91 20.08 -20.97
C SER A 482 -15.84 20.68 -20.07
N ASP A 483 -15.99 21.96 -19.77
CA ASP A 483 -15.10 22.73 -18.90
C ASP A 483 -15.57 22.69 -17.43
N GLU A 484 -16.67 21.96 -17.14
CA GLU A 484 -17.16 21.77 -15.77
C GLU A 484 -16.10 21.05 -14.93
N THR A 485 -15.79 21.56 -13.74
CA THR A 485 -14.76 21.00 -12.86
C THR A 485 -15.12 19.63 -12.29
N TYR A 486 -16.40 19.41 -11.99
CA TYR A 486 -16.91 18.19 -11.37
C TYR A 486 -17.86 17.44 -12.30
N LEU A 487 -18.03 16.14 -12.06
CA LEU A 487 -18.96 15.30 -12.79
C LEU A 487 -20.40 15.49 -12.28
N TYR A 488 -21.19 16.27 -13.00
CA TYR A 488 -22.65 16.42 -12.76
C TYR A 488 -23.50 15.65 -13.76
N GLN A 489 -24.81 15.55 -13.50
CA GLN A 489 -25.78 14.94 -14.41
C GLN A 489 -25.70 15.53 -15.83
N SER A 490 -25.57 16.86 -15.97
CA SER A 490 -25.43 17.55 -17.26
C SER A 490 -24.22 17.06 -18.06
N LYS A 491 -23.07 16.96 -17.41
CA LYS A 491 -21.83 16.46 -17.98
C LYS A 491 -21.98 15.00 -18.40
N LEU A 492 -22.58 14.17 -17.55
CA LEU A 492 -22.81 12.76 -17.82
C LEU A 492 -23.72 12.54 -19.04
N GLU A 493 -24.83 13.27 -19.13
CA GLU A 493 -25.78 13.24 -20.25
C GLU A 493 -25.19 13.73 -21.57
N LYS A 494 -24.37 14.78 -21.53
CA LYS A 494 -23.84 15.41 -22.76
C LYS A 494 -22.54 14.79 -23.25
N CYS A 495 -21.66 14.36 -22.36
CA CYS A 495 -20.28 14.02 -22.69
C CYS A 495 -19.98 12.52 -22.71
N PHE A 496 -20.82 11.68 -22.06
CA PHE A 496 -20.46 10.27 -21.83
C PHE A 496 -21.60 9.28 -22.13
N LEU A 497 -22.79 9.42 -21.51
CA LEU A 497 -23.86 8.42 -21.62
C LEU A 497 -24.28 8.07 -23.05
N PRO A 498 -24.49 9.03 -23.97
CA PRO A 498 -24.91 8.75 -25.35
C PRO A 498 -23.83 8.06 -26.21
N PHE A 499 -22.59 7.95 -25.70
CA PHE A 499 -21.42 7.63 -26.49
C PHE A 499 -20.91 6.20 -26.23
N GLY A 500 -20.25 5.63 -27.24
CA GLY A 500 -19.52 4.37 -27.12
C GLY A 500 -18.03 4.60 -26.89
N ALA A 501 -17.27 3.51 -26.83
CA ALA A 501 -15.81 3.62 -26.78
C ALA A 501 -15.24 4.14 -28.12
N ALA A 502 -14.04 4.74 -28.06
CA ALA A 502 -13.29 5.23 -29.22
C ALA A 502 -12.95 4.10 -30.19
N THR A 503 -12.48 2.98 -29.66
CA THR A 503 -12.28 1.76 -30.44
C THR A 503 -13.56 0.93 -30.45
N ASN A 504 -13.82 0.27 -31.57
CA ASN A 504 -14.99 -0.61 -31.71
C ASN A 504 -14.80 -1.97 -31.04
N THR A 505 -13.72 -2.15 -30.27
CA THR A 505 -13.43 -3.40 -29.54
C THR A 505 -14.50 -3.64 -28.46
N ILE A 506 -14.97 -4.89 -28.33
CA ILE A 506 -15.93 -5.33 -27.32
C ILE A 506 -15.40 -4.97 -25.93
N ALA A 507 -14.15 -5.34 -25.61
CA ALA A 507 -13.49 -5.00 -24.35
C ALA A 507 -13.60 -3.52 -23.95
N ASN A 508 -13.30 -2.57 -24.85
CA ASN A 508 -13.37 -1.14 -24.50
C ASN A 508 -14.82 -0.64 -24.36
N ASN A 509 -15.77 -1.19 -25.12
CA ASN A 509 -17.20 -0.86 -24.92
C ASN A 509 -17.72 -1.42 -23.59
N VAL A 510 -17.22 -2.57 -23.13
CA VAL A 510 -17.49 -3.10 -21.78
C VAL A 510 -16.88 -2.21 -20.72
N LYS A 511 -15.60 -1.82 -20.85
CA LYS A 511 -14.94 -0.89 -19.92
C LYS A 511 -15.70 0.44 -19.80
N MET A 512 -16.14 1.00 -20.94
CA MET A 512 -16.99 2.20 -20.98
C MET A 512 -18.33 1.97 -20.23
N SER A 513 -18.98 0.82 -20.44
CA SER A 513 -20.24 0.48 -19.76
C SER A 513 -20.07 0.38 -18.24
N ILE A 514 -19.02 -0.31 -17.77
CA ILE A 514 -18.70 -0.48 -16.34
C ILE A 514 -18.33 0.85 -15.68
N LEU A 515 -17.63 1.75 -16.38
CA LEU A 515 -17.33 3.09 -15.89
C LEU A 515 -18.58 3.94 -15.71
N LEU A 516 -19.47 3.92 -16.72
CA LEU A 516 -20.75 4.63 -16.64
C LEU A 516 -21.62 4.09 -15.51
N GLU A 517 -21.63 2.76 -15.33
CA GLU A 517 -22.33 2.10 -14.22
C GLU A 517 -21.79 2.60 -12.88
N SER A 518 -20.46 2.57 -12.71
CA SER A 518 -19.80 3.01 -11.47
C SER A 518 -20.04 4.50 -11.19
N ALA A 519 -19.95 5.36 -12.21
CA ALA A 519 -20.22 6.79 -12.08
C ALA A 519 -21.70 7.07 -11.73
N MET A 520 -22.65 6.37 -12.37
CA MET A 520 -24.06 6.51 -12.06
C MET A 520 -24.38 6.06 -10.62
N MET A 521 -23.76 4.98 -10.16
CA MET A 521 -23.94 4.53 -8.78
C MET A 521 -23.41 5.55 -7.76
N LEU A 522 -22.22 6.11 -7.99
CA LEU A 522 -21.64 7.11 -7.09
C LEU A 522 -22.47 8.39 -7.03
N LEU A 523 -22.87 8.92 -8.18
CA LEU A 523 -23.68 10.13 -8.24
C LEU A 523 -25.10 9.90 -7.71
N GLY A 524 -25.68 8.71 -7.96
CA GLY A 524 -26.97 8.33 -7.40
C GLY A 524 -26.95 8.20 -5.88
N LYS A 525 -25.89 7.62 -5.31
CA LYS A 525 -25.68 7.53 -3.86
C LYS A 525 -25.58 8.90 -3.18
N SER A 526 -25.06 9.90 -3.88
CA SER A 526 -24.94 11.27 -3.39
C SER A 526 -26.14 12.18 -3.73
N ASP A 527 -27.27 11.61 -4.21
CA ASP A 527 -28.46 12.35 -4.65
C ASP A 527 -28.19 13.41 -5.74
N LEU A 528 -27.14 13.20 -6.55
CA LEU A 528 -26.73 14.10 -7.64
C LEU A 528 -27.37 13.74 -9.00
N LEU A 529 -28.21 12.70 -9.04
CA LEU A 529 -28.93 12.27 -10.24
C LEU A 529 -30.44 12.28 -10.01
N THR A 530 -31.17 12.74 -11.02
CA THR A 530 -32.64 12.74 -11.04
C THR A 530 -33.17 11.97 -12.24
N ALA A 531 -34.18 11.12 -12.00
CA ALA A 531 -34.78 10.28 -13.03
C ALA A 531 -35.69 11.09 -13.98
N THR A 532 -35.11 11.81 -14.94
CA THR A 532 -35.88 12.48 -15.99
C THR A 532 -36.17 11.52 -17.15
N PRO A 533 -37.32 11.65 -17.87
CA PRO A 533 -37.58 10.83 -19.05
C PRO A 533 -36.51 11.00 -20.14
N SER A 534 -35.93 12.20 -20.27
CA SER A 534 -34.79 12.46 -21.15
C SER A 534 -33.55 11.68 -20.74
N PHE A 535 -33.23 11.64 -19.44
CA PHE A 535 -32.10 10.88 -18.90
C PHE A 535 -32.24 9.38 -19.23
N LYS A 536 -33.41 8.79 -18.98
CA LYS A 536 -33.67 7.37 -19.30
C LYS A 536 -33.48 7.07 -20.79
N LYS A 537 -33.97 7.96 -21.66
CA LYS A 537 -33.80 7.82 -23.12
C LYS A 537 -32.33 7.91 -23.54
N ILE A 538 -31.56 8.81 -22.92
CA ILE A 538 -30.12 8.96 -23.16
C ILE A 538 -29.36 7.69 -22.73
N VAL A 539 -29.67 7.15 -21.56
CA VAL A 539 -29.07 5.90 -21.07
C VAL A 539 -29.34 4.75 -22.04
N GLN A 540 -30.60 4.55 -22.45
CA GLN A 540 -30.99 3.50 -23.40
C GLN A 540 -30.28 3.68 -24.76
N SER A 541 -30.28 4.89 -25.31
CA SER A 541 -29.61 5.18 -26.58
C SER A 541 -28.10 4.89 -26.52
N GLY A 542 -27.46 5.19 -25.38
CA GLY A 542 -26.05 4.87 -25.16
C GLY A 542 -25.77 3.38 -25.09
N ILE A 543 -26.63 2.63 -24.40
CA ILE A 543 -26.57 1.16 -24.31
C ILE A 543 -26.70 0.54 -25.70
N ASP A 544 -27.70 0.96 -26.47
CA ASP A 544 -27.93 0.46 -27.83
C ASP A 544 -26.72 0.73 -28.72
N ARG A 545 -26.09 1.90 -28.57
CA ARG A 545 -24.89 2.27 -29.31
C ARG A 545 -23.68 1.41 -28.98
N ARG A 546 -23.40 1.16 -27.69
CA ARG A 546 -22.30 0.29 -27.24
C ARG A 546 -22.52 -1.16 -27.69
N ASN A 547 -23.75 -1.66 -27.55
CA ASN A 547 -24.14 -2.99 -28.03
C ASN A 547 -24.06 -3.11 -29.55
N GLY A 548 -24.43 -2.06 -30.29
CA GLY A 548 -24.28 -1.99 -31.74
C GLY A 548 -22.83 -2.15 -32.19
N LYS A 549 -21.91 -1.38 -31.60
CA LYS A 549 -20.46 -1.47 -31.87
C LYS A 549 -19.90 -2.88 -31.59
N ALA A 550 -20.24 -3.46 -30.45
CA ALA A 550 -19.81 -4.81 -30.06
C ALA A 550 -20.32 -5.89 -31.05
N ARG A 551 -21.57 -5.77 -31.51
CA ARG A 551 -22.16 -6.70 -32.50
C ARG A 551 -21.52 -6.55 -33.88
N GLU A 552 -21.16 -5.33 -34.29
CA GLU A 552 -20.46 -5.09 -35.56
C GLU A 552 -19.07 -5.73 -35.58
N GLU A 553 -18.32 -5.66 -34.48
CA GLU A 553 -17.03 -6.34 -34.38
C GLU A 553 -17.17 -7.86 -34.45
N LEU A 554 -18.15 -8.43 -33.73
CA LEU A 554 -18.42 -9.87 -33.78
C LEU A 554 -18.74 -10.36 -35.19
N ARG A 555 -19.50 -9.56 -35.96
CA ARG A 555 -19.79 -9.85 -37.38
C ARG A 555 -18.54 -9.84 -38.26
N ARG A 556 -17.55 -8.99 -37.94
CA ARG A 556 -16.27 -8.91 -38.66
C ARG A 556 -15.32 -10.03 -38.27
N SER A 557 -15.34 -10.47 -37.01
CA SER A 557 -14.54 -11.59 -36.52
C SER A 557 -15.18 -12.94 -36.92
N GLN A 558 -14.98 -13.37 -38.16
CA GLN A 558 -15.60 -14.60 -38.70
C GLN A 558 -15.14 -15.91 -38.01
N ASN A 559 -14.15 -15.89 -37.11
CA ASN A 559 -13.47 -17.09 -36.59
C ASN A 559 -13.83 -17.54 -35.16
N SER A 560 -14.65 -16.82 -34.39
CA SER A 560 -14.93 -17.17 -32.97
C SER A 560 -16.33 -17.72 -32.70
N LYS A 561 -16.83 -18.62 -33.55
CA LYS A 561 -18.09 -19.35 -33.29
C LYS A 561 -17.79 -20.61 -32.48
N LYS A 562 -17.88 -20.52 -31.14
CA LYS A 562 -18.23 -21.68 -30.27
C LYS A 562 -18.57 -21.34 -28.80
N GLN A 563 -18.37 -20.11 -28.34
CA GLN A 563 -18.83 -19.68 -27.02
C GLN A 563 -19.09 -18.16 -27.04
N GLU A 564 -20.12 -17.68 -26.33
CA GLU A 564 -20.28 -16.24 -26.13
C GLU A 564 -19.03 -15.75 -25.37
N PRO A 565 -18.22 -14.84 -25.94
CA PRO A 565 -17.06 -14.32 -25.24
C PRO A 565 -17.52 -13.68 -23.93
N LEU A 566 -16.83 -13.98 -22.83
CA LEU A 566 -17.12 -13.45 -21.49
C LEU A 566 -17.43 -11.95 -21.48
N GLU A 567 -16.73 -11.19 -22.33
CA GLU A 567 -16.92 -9.75 -22.50
C GLU A 567 -18.33 -9.36 -22.97
N LEU A 568 -18.99 -10.15 -23.81
CA LEU A 568 -20.37 -9.87 -24.25
C LEU A 568 -21.39 -10.11 -23.13
N SER A 569 -21.20 -11.16 -22.30
CA SER A 569 -22.03 -11.36 -21.10
C SER A 569 -21.90 -10.17 -20.15
N LEU A 570 -20.67 -9.73 -19.88
CA LEU A 570 -20.39 -8.56 -19.04
C LEU A 570 -20.97 -7.25 -19.63
N LEU A 571 -20.94 -7.09 -20.96
CA LEU A 571 -21.61 -5.95 -21.61
C LEU A 571 -23.12 -5.99 -21.38
N ARG A 572 -23.74 -7.16 -21.52
CA ARG A 572 -25.18 -7.34 -21.31
C ARG A 572 -25.56 -7.07 -19.86
N GLU A 573 -24.87 -7.69 -18.91
CA GLU A 573 -25.12 -7.53 -17.48
C GLU A 573 -24.92 -6.07 -17.03
N SER A 574 -23.86 -5.39 -17.48
CA SER A 574 -23.68 -3.96 -17.18
C SER A 574 -24.77 -3.07 -17.82
N SER A 575 -25.26 -3.43 -19.00
CA SER A 575 -26.38 -2.73 -19.64
C SER A 575 -27.67 -2.86 -18.83
N GLU A 576 -27.98 -4.06 -18.34
CA GLU A 576 -29.14 -4.32 -17.48
C GLU A 576 -29.04 -3.55 -16.16
N ARG A 577 -27.84 -3.51 -15.54
CA ARG A 577 -27.60 -2.74 -14.32
C ARG A 577 -27.74 -1.24 -14.55
N LEU A 578 -27.22 -0.70 -15.66
CA LEU A 578 -27.38 0.72 -16.01
C LEU A 578 -28.85 1.13 -16.15
N LEU A 579 -29.67 0.30 -16.79
CA LEU A 579 -31.11 0.54 -16.91
C LEU A 579 -31.79 0.48 -15.55
N SER A 580 -31.47 -0.56 -14.76
CA SER A 580 -32.01 -0.72 -13.40
C SER A 580 -31.67 0.49 -12.52
N LEU A 581 -30.43 0.98 -12.59
CA LEU A 581 -30.01 2.19 -11.88
C LEU A 581 -30.82 3.41 -12.32
N ALA A 582 -31.01 3.60 -13.64
CA ALA A 582 -31.83 4.70 -14.14
C ALA A 582 -33.30 4.63 -13.71
N GLU A 583 -33.82 3.43 -13.45
CA GLU A 583 -35.17 3.19 -12.93
C GLU A 583 -35.29 3.44 -11.43
N LEU A 584 -34.26 3.09 -10.65
CA LEU A 584 -34.22 3.23 -9.19
C LEU A 584 -34.00 4.67 -8.71
N LEU A 585 -33.52 5.57 -9.57
CA LEU A 585 -33.32 6.98 -9.23
C LEU A 585 -34.64 7.67 -8.86
N THR A 586 -34.57 8.55 -7.87
CA THR A 586 -35.73 9.30 -7.37
C THR A 586 -36.32 10.17 -8.50
N PRO A 587 -37.66 10.14 -8.70
CA PRO A 587 -38.30 11.02 -9.68
C PRO A 587 -38.19 12.48 -9.23
N PRO A 588 -38.09 13.42 -10.18
CA PRO A 588 -38.01 14.84 -9.86
C PRO A 588 -39.24 15.29 -9.06
N GLY A 589 -39.01 15.79 -7.84
CA GLY A 589 -40.06 16.37 -6.98
C GLY A 589 -40.51 15.53 -5.77
N GLN A 590 -39.96 14.33 -5.54
CA GLN A 590 -40.16 13.58 -4.29
C GLN A 590 -38.98 13.80 -3.33
N PHE A 591 -38.97 14.94 -2.63
CA PHE A 591 -38.22 15.01 -1.37
C PHE A 591 -38.97 14.15 -0.36
N VAL A 592 -38.49 12.92 -0.13
CA VAL A 592 -38.98 12.13 1.00
C VAL A 592 -38.47 12.83 2.26
N ASN A 593 -39.37 13.55 2.92
CA ASN A 593 -39.20 14.02 4.29
C ASN A 593 -39.07 12.78 5.19
N VAL A 594 -37.88 12.18 5.26
CA VAL A 594 -37.53 11.29 6.35
C VAL A 594 -37.21 12.20 7.52
N ARG A 595 -38.22 12.42 8.38
CA ARG A 595 -38.01 13.04 9.69
C ARG A 595 -37.00 12.18 10.45
N VAL A 596 -35.92 12.82 10.89
CA VAL A 596 -34.95 12.33 11.88
C VAL A 596 -35.65 11.95 13.17
#